data_AF-A0A258TF77-F1
#
_entry.id   AF-A0A258TF77-F1
#
_cell.length_a   1.000
_cell.length_b   1.000
_cell.length_c   1.000
_cell.angle_alpha   90.00
_cell.angle_beta   90.00
_cell.angle_gamma   90.00
#
_symmetry.space_group_name_H-M   'P 1'
#
loop_
_entity.id
_entity.type
_entity.pdbx_description
1 polymer ?
#
loop_
_entity_poly.entity_id
_entity_poly.type
_entity_poly.pdbx_seq_one_letter_code
_entity_poly.pdbx_strand_id
1 'polypeptide(L)'
;MAVRRHRSTRSSSRKGRHLGLGVAALTLLAAVPANAQADPAAEIDALARESAAPDAGLMLARKQVARGDLLGAVATLERVIMAYPRTDEAILFHASLLCRLDDPDGARVELDEVAGHDLDPQAMAEVRRACAPGAGGRRP
;
A
#
# COMPACT_ATOMS: atom_id res chain seq x y z
N MET A 1 -80.81 -24.13 46.66
CA MET A 1 -81.70 -22.94 46.70
C MET A 1 -80.84 -21.69 46.81
N ALA A 2 -81.06 -20.73 45.90
CA ALA A 2 -80.73 -19.30 46.03
C ALA A 2 -79.22 -18.93 46.12
N VAL A 3 -78.70 -17.81 45.61
CA VAL A 3 -79.18 -16.66 44.84
C VAL A 3 -77.96 -15.75 44.63
N ARG A 4 -77.96 -15.01 43.51
CA ARG A 4 -77.32 -13.68 43.24
C ARG A 4 -75.83 -13.48 43.51
N ARG A 5 -75.09 -13.09 42.46
CA ARG A 5 -74.83 -11.69 42.04
C ARG A 5 -74.26 -10.82 43.17
N HIS A 6 -73.06 -10.28 42.99
CA HIS A 6 -72.91 -8.89 42.57
C HIS A 6 -71.45 -8.51 42.32
N ARG A 7 -71.30 -7.63 41.33
CA ARG A 7 -70.12 -6.79 41.02
C ARG A 7 -69.46 -6.23 42.27
N SER A 8 -68.14 -6.02 42.23
CA SER A 8 -67.61 -4.66 42.38
C SER A 8 -66.13 -4.60 42.02
N THR A 9 -65.85 -3.56 41.25
CA THR A 9 -64.56 -3.02 40.85
C THR A 9 -63.61 -2.77 42.02
N ARG A 10 -62.32 -3.04 41.84
CA ARG A 10 -61.27 -2.13 42.35
C ARG A 10 -59.99 -2.25 41.54
N SER A 11 -59.77 -1.22 40.74
CA SER A 11 -58.46 -0.84 40.22
C SER A 11 -57.53 -0.53 41.39
N SER A 12 -56.36 -1.16 41.40
CA SER A 12 -55.20 -0.69 42.16
C SER A 12 -53.94 -0.98 41.35
N SER A 13 -53.44 0.08 40.73
CA SER A 13 -52.12 0.14 40.13
C SER A 13 -51.05 0.05 41.23
N ARG A 14 -50.18 -0.96 41.17
CA ARG A 14 -48.86 -0.90 41.79
C ARG A 14 -47.78 -1.15 40.75
N LYS A 15 -47.07 -0.05 40.49
CA LYS A 15 -45.83 0.10 39.77
C LYS A 15 -44.78 -0.92 40.20
N GLY A 16 -44.07 -1.42 39.20
CA GLY A 16 -42.62 -1.48 39.19
C GLY A 16 -41.99 -2.57 40.05
N ARG A 17 -41.38 -3.54 39.37
CA ARG A 17 -39.91 -3.66 39.29
C ARG A 17 -39.61 -4.81 38.34
N HIS A 18 -39.03 -4.45 37.20
CA HIS A 18 -38.65 -5.41 36.18
C HIS A 18 -37.62 -6.38 36.75
N LEU A 19 -38.00 -7.64 36.62
CA LEU A 19 -37.19 -8.83 36.68
C LEU A 19 -35.79 -8.56 36.11
N GLY A 20 -34.77 -8.67 36.94
CA GLY A 20 -33.46 -9.04 36.45
C GLY A 20 -33.51 -10.50 36.02
N LEU A 21 -32.99 -10.80 34.84
CA LEU A 21 -32.27 -12.05 34.59
C LEU A 21 -31.39 -11.81 33.35
N GLY A 22 -30.07 -11.92 33.55
CA GLY A 22 -29.06 -11.60 32.56
C GLY A 22 -29.10 -12.49 31.33
N VAL A 23 -28.82 -11.88 30.18
CA VAL A 23 -28.36 -12.60 28.99
C VAL A 23 -26.85 -12.50 28.95
N ALA A 24 -26.23 -13.66 29.08
CA ALA A 24 -24.79 -13.88 29.05
C ALA A 24 -24.19 -13.59 27.68
N ALA A 25 -23.00 -12.99 27.72
CA ALA A 25 -21.83 -13.18 26.86
C ALA A 25 -22.04 -13.45 25.35
N LEU A 26 -21.62 -12.47 24.54
CA LEU A 26 -21.06 -12.75 23.21
C LEU A 26 -19.90 -11.78 22.91
N THR A 27 -18.83 -11.84 23.70
CA THR A 27 -17.52 -11.29 23.29
C THR A 27 -16.80 -12.33 22.45
N LEU A 28 -17.08 -12.35 21.15
CA LEU A 28 -16.20 -13.00 20.17
C LEU A 28 -14.89 -12.21 20.10
N LEU A 29 -13.91 -12.56 20.94
CA LEU A 29 -12.52 -12.23 20.67
C LEU A 29 -12.09 -13.06 19.45
N ALA A 30 -12.18 -12.47 18.27
CA ALA A 30 -11.44 -12.97 17.13
C ALA A 30 -9.94 -12.88 17.47
N ALA A 31 -9.32 -14.03 17.75
CA ALA A 31 -7.88 -14.17 17.76
C ALA A 31 -7.38 -13.98 16.32
N VAL A 32 -7.17 -12.72 15.93
CA VAL A 32 -6.38 -12.41 14.73
C VAL A 32 -4.98 -12.99 14.94
N PRO A 33 -4.46 -13.80 14.01
CA PRO A 33 -3.11 -14.35 14.15
C PRO A 33 -2.11 -13.20 14.22
N ALA A 34 -1.23 -13.22 15.22
CA ALA A 34 -0.23 -12.18 15.49
C ALA A 34 0.78 -11.94 14.33
N ASN A 35 0.73 -12.75 13.28
CA ASN A 35 1.58 -12.63 12.10
C ASN A 35 1.14 -11.52 11.12
N ALA A 36 0.02 -10.84 11.37
CA ALA A 36 -0.53 -9.80 10.48
C ALA A 36 -0.20 -8.36 10.90
N GLN A 37 0.54 -8.15 11.98
CA GLN A 37 0.97 -6.81 12.41
C GLN A 37 2.47 -6.63 12.12
N ALA A 38 2.84 -6.60 10.83
CA ALA A 38 4.09 -5.96 10.48
C ALA A 38 3.96 -4.48 10.87
N ASP A 39 4.88 -3.98 11.69
CA ASP A 39 4.95 -2.55 11.99
C ASP A 39 5.36 -1.83 10.69
N PRO A 40 4.45 -1.06 10.06
CA PRO A 40 4.76 -0.42 8.78
C PRO A 40 5.95 0.53 8.89
N ALA A 41 6.16 1.15 10.06
CA ALA A 41 7.31 2.02 10.27
C ALA A 41 8.62 1.21 10.26
N ALA A 42 8.64 0.06 10.92
CA ALA A 42 9.80 -0.83 10.92
C ALA A 42 10.14 -1.38 9.52
N GLU A 43 9.12 -1.61 8.69
CA GLU A 43 9.32 -2.03 7.30
C GLU A 43 9.94 -0.92 6.43
N ILE A 44 9.44 0.31 6.54
CA ILE A 44 10.00 1.47 5.84
C ILE A 44 11.45 1.72 6.29
N ASP A 45 11.73 1.59 7.59
CA ASP A 45 13.08 1.69 8.14
C ASP A 45 14.03 0.60 7.61
N ALA A 46 13.52 -0.63 7.45
CA ALA A 46 14.29 -1.72 6.86
C ALA A 46 14.62 -1.43 5.39
N LEU A 47 13.62 -0.97 4.61
CA LEU A 47 13.80 -0.57 3.23
C LEU A 47 14.84 0.56 3.11
N ALA A 48 14.75 1.56 3.98
CA ALA A 48 15.66 2.69 4.03
C ALA A 48 17.12 2.27 4.27
N ARG A 49 17.33 1.28 5.16
CA ARG A 49 18.65 0.71 5.41
C ARG A 49 19.15 -0.14 4.24
N GLU A 50 18.29 -0.93 3.62
CA GLU A 50 18.66 -1.77 2.47
C GLU A 50 19.04 -0.91 1.24
N SER A 51 18.38 0.23 1.05
CA SER A 51 18.63 1.17 -0.04
C SER A 51 19.62 2.30 0.31
N ALA A 52 20.45 2.14 1.35
CA ALA A 52 21.25 3.25 1.90
C ALA A 52 22.40 3.74 1.00
N ALA A 53 22.85 2.90 0.06
CA ALA A 53 23.89 3.22 -0.91
C ALA A 53 23.34 3.05 -2.35
N PRO A 54 23.90 3.77 -3.35
CA PRO A 54 23.39 3.72 -4.72
C PRO A 54 23.28 2.30 -5.28
N ASP A 55 24.38 1.54 -5.22
CA ASP A 55 24.44 0.17 -5.75
C ASP A 55 23.47 -0.77 -5.04
N ALA A 56 23.32 -0.60 -3.72
CA ALA A 56 22.39 -1.41 -2.92
C ALA A 56 20.94 -1.10 -3.27
N GLY A 57 20.60 0.19 -3.44
CA GLY A 57 19.27 0.62 -3.88
C GLY A 57 18.96 0.19 -5.31
N LEU A 58 19.91 0.29 -6.24
CA LEU A 58 19.79 -0.23 -7.61
C LEU A 58 19.53 -1.74 -7.61
N MET A 59 20.31 -2.51 -6.83
CA MET A 59 20.12 -3.95 -6.70
C MET A 59 18.72 -4.28 -6.12
N LEU A 60 18.27 -3.52 -5.11
CA LEU A 60 16.95 -3.70 -4.53
C LEU A 60 15.82 -3.41 -5.54
N ALA A 61 15.92 -2.30 -6.28
CA ALA A 61 14.99 -1.95 -7.34
C ALA A 61 14.92 -3.05 -8.42
N ARG A 62 16.07 -3.62 -8.82
CA ARG A 62 16.11 -4.76 -9.75
C ARG A 62 15.39 -6.00 -9.18
N LYS A 63 15.57 -6.30 -7.89
CA LYS A 63 14.85 -7.40 -7.20
C LYS A 63 13.34 -7.14 -7.10
N GLN A 64 12.92 -5.90 -6.89
CA GLN A 64 11.49 -5.52 -6.87
C GLN A 64 10.87 -5.69 -8.26
N VAL A 65 11.53 -5.19 -9.32
CA VAL A 65 11.12 -5.42 -10.71
C VAL A 65 11.00 -6.91 -11.04
N ALA A 66 11.98 -7.72 -10.63
CA ALA A 66 11.97 -9.17 -10.86
C ALA A 66 10.78 -9.88 -10.18
N ARG A 67 10.24 -9.30 -9.10
CA ARG A 67 9.03 -9.77 -8.39
C ARG A 67 7.73 -9.15 -8.91
N GLY A 68 7.80 -8.28 -9.92
CA GLY A 68 6.64 -7.55 -10.45
C GLY A 68 6.26 -6.29 -9.67
N ASP A 69 7.04 -5.89 -8.67
CA ASP A 69 6.79 -4.71 -7.84
C ASP A 69 7.41 -3.47 -8.48
N LEU A 70 6.73 -2.91 -9.48
CA LEU A 70 7.23 -1.73 -10.21
C LEU A 70 7.15 -0.45 -9.39
N LEU A 71 6.10 -0.29 -8.58
CA LEU A 71 5.92 0.90 -7.73
C LEU A 71 6.94 0.92 -6.58
N GLY A 72 7.20 -0.23 -5.95
CA GLY A 72 8.26 -0.34 -4.95
C GLY A 72 9.65 -0.08 -5.53
N ALA A 73 9.90 -0.52 -6.76
CA ALA A 73 11.14 -0.21 -7.47
C ALA A 73 11.30 1.29 -7.75
N VAL A 74 10.25 1.97 -8.21
CA VAL A 74 10.22 3.43 -8.39
C VAL A 74 10.53 4.14 -7.08
N ALA A 75 9.80 3.85 -6.01
CA ALA A 75 10.02 4.48 -4.70
C ALA A 75 11.44 4.26 -4.15
N THR A 76 12.02 3.10 -4.43
CA THR A 76 13.41 2.79 -4.06
C THR A 76 14.40 3.66 -4.85
N LEU A 77 14.19 3.82 -6.16
CA LEU A 77 15.03 4.65 -7.02
C LEU A 77 14.90 6.13 -6.69
N GLU A 78 13.70 6.64 -6.42
CA GLU A 78 13.49 8.03 -5.99
C GLU A 78 14.31 8.34 -4.72
N ARG A 79 14.32 7.43 -3.74
CA ARG A 79 15.16 7.57 -2.55
C ARG A 79 16.66 7.61 -2.88
N VAL A 80 17.11 6.75 -3.80
CA VAL A 80 18.51 6.76 -4.26
C VAL A 80 18.85 8.08 -4.95
N ILE A 81 18.02 8.55 -5.87
CA ILE A 81 18.21 9.79 -6.62
C ILE A 81 18.23 11.00 -5.68
N MET A 82 17.31 11.07 -4.71
CA MET A 82 17.29 12.14 -3.70
C MET A 82 18.55 12.17 -2.85
N ALA A 83 19.11 11.01 -2.48
CA ALA A 83 20.34 10.94 -1.69
C ALA A 83 21.61 11.12 -2.54
N TYR A 84 21.57 10.71 -3.80
CA TYR A 84 22.71 10.64 -4.72
C TYR A 84 22.31 11.16 -6.12
N PRO A 85 22.16 12.48 -6.30
CA PRO A 85 21.55 13.08 -7.50
C PRO A 85 22.40 12.97 -8.77
N ARG A 86 23.62 12.43 -8.71
CA ARG A 86 24.52 12.22 -9.85
C ARG A 86 24.61 10.74 -10.28
N THR A 87 23.63 9.93 -9.90
CA THR A 87 23.62 8.51 -10.20
C THR A 87 22.88 8.27 -11.51
N ASP A 88 23.56 8.47 -12.64
CA ASP A 88 22.96 8.36 -13.98
C ASP A 88 22.26 7.00 -14.19
N GLU A 89 22.83 5.90 -13.70
CA GLU A 89 22.20 4.58 -13.79
C GLU A 89 20.84 4.52 -13.05
N ALA A 90 20.73 5.16 -11.88
CA ALA A 90 19.48 5.20 -11.12
C ALA A 90 18.43 6.05 -11.84
N ILE A 91 18.83 7.20 -12.40
CA ILE A 91 17.95 8.09 -13.17
C ILE A 91 17.45 7.38 -14.43
N LEU A 92 18.34 6.73 -15.19
CA LEU A 92 17.96 5.97 -16.38
C LEU A 92 17.05 4.79 -16.05
N PHE A 93 17.35 4.06 -14.97
CA PHE A 93 16.51 2.95 -14.56
C PHE A 93 15.12 3.47 -14.14
N HIS A 94 15.06 4.59 -13.41
CA HIS A 94 13.82 5.25 -13.00
C HIS A 94 12.98 5.67 -14.22
N ALA A 95 13.58 6.36 -15.19
CA ALA A 95 12.94 6.74 -16.44
C ALA A 95 12.34 5.53 -17.20
N SER A 96 13.05 4.40 -17.24
CA SER A 96 12.52 3.18 -17.86
C SER A 96 11.28 2.64 -17.14
N LEU A 97 11.23 2.73 -15.80
CA LEU A 97 10.09 2.26 -15.01
C LEU A 97 8.88 3.17 -15.15
N LEU A 98 9.09 4.49 -15.22
CA LEU A 98 8.02 5.45 -15.46
C LEU A 98 7.31 5.17 -16.80
N CYS A 99 8.07 4.90 -17.88
CA CYS A 99 7.47 4.49 -19.15
C CYS A 99 6.69 3.17 -19.07
N ARG A 100 7.15 2.19 -18.29
CA ARG A 100 6.42 0.92 -18.07
C ARG A 100 5.15 1.09 -17.24
N LEU A 101 5.08 2.17 -16.47
CA LEU A 101 3.94 2.57 -15.66
C LEU A 101 3.01 3.56 -16.38
N ASP A 102 3.14 3.66 -17.72
CA ASP A 102 2.38 4.60 -18.56
C ASP A 102 2.59 6.09 -18.21
N ASP A 103 3.77 6.45 -17.66
CA ASP A 103 4.18 7.83 -17.39
C ASP A 103 5.41 8.24 -18.22
N PRO A 104 5.25 8.43 -19.55
CA PRO A 104 6.34 8.88 -20.42
C PRO A 104 6.73 10.35 -20.18
N ASP A 105 5.83 11.17 -19.62
CA ASP A 105 6.12 12.57 -19.31
C ASP A 105 7.06 12.68 -18.10
N GLY A 106 6.83 11.89 -17.04
CA GLY A 106 7.77 11.77 -15.93
C GLY A 106 9.12 11.23 -16.40
N ALA A 107 9.13 10.20 -17.24
CA ALA A 107 10.38 9.66 -17.80
C ALA A 107 11.20 10.71 -18.56
N ARG A 108 10.53 11.63 -19.27
CA ARG A 108 11.20 12.72 -19.98
C ARG A 108 11.88 13.71 -19.04
N VAL A 109 11.25 14.05 -17.92
CA VAL A 109 11.85 14.91 -16.89
C VAL A 109 13.15 14.31 -16.38
N GLU A 110 13.16 13.02 -16.06
CA GLU A 110 14.37 12.31 -15.63
C GLU A 110 15.47 12.31 -16.70
N LEU A 111 15.11 12.14 -17.97
CA LEU A 111 16.08 12.16 -19.07
C LEU A 111 16.70 13.54 -19.32
N ASP A 112 15.95 14.61 -19.03
CA ASP A 112 16.46 15.97 -19.12
C ASP A 112 17.57 16.23 -18.07
N GLU A 113 17.51 15.59 -16.89
CA GLU A 113 18.53 15.71 -15.83
C GLU A 113 19.89 15.11 -16.23
N VAL A 114 19.89 14.12 -17.11
CA VAL A 114 21.10 13.42 -17.58
C VAL A 114 21.48 13.79 -19.02
N ALA A 115 20.85 14.82 -19.58
CA ALA A 115 21.11 15.27 -20.93
C ALA A 115 22.55 15.75 -21.10
N GLY A 116 23.28 15.16 -22.05
CA GLY A 116 24.66 15.51 -22.35
C GLY A 116 25.72 14.80 -21.50
N HIS A 117 25.32 13.92 -20.58
CA HIS A 117 26.24 13.01 -19.90
C HIS A 117 26.73 11.89 -20.84
N ASP A 118 27.84 11.24 -20.48
CA ASP A 118 28.30 10.01 -21.15
C ASP A 118 27.58 8.80 -20.54
N LEU A 119 26.47 8.42 -21.16
CA LEU A 119 25.53 7.44 -20.63
C LEU A 119 25.81 6.03 -21.13
N ASP A 120 25.62 5.03 -20.25
CA ASP A 120 25.68 3.63 -20.64
C ASP A 120 24.71 3.33 -21.81
N PRO A 121 25.20 2.88 -22.98
CA PRO A 121 24.36 2.58 -24.12
C PRO A 121 23.31 1.50 -23.85
N GLN A 122 23.60 0.55 -22.94
CA GLN A 122 22.65 -0.51 -22.60
C GLN A 122 21.49 0.01 -21.77
N ALA A 123 21.76 0.78 -20.71
CA ALA A 123 20.73 1.46 -19.94
C ALA A 123 19.84 2.36 -20.83
N MET A 124 20.45 3.14 -21.72
CA MET A 124 19.70 3.96 -22.69
C MET A 124 18.86 3.12 -23.66
N ALA A 125 19.32 1.94 -24.06
CA ALA A 125 18.54 1.03 -24.88
C ALA A 125 17.34 0.45 -24.12
N GLU A 126 17.47 0.23 -22.81
CA GLU A 126 16.38 -0.20 -21.95
C GLU A 126 15.29 0.87 -21.84
N VAL A 127 15.66 2.13 -21.60
CA VAL A 127 14.70 3.26 -21.59
C VAL A 127 13.97 3.35 -22.92
N ARG A 128 14.68 3.33 -24.06
CA ARG A 128 14.05 3.39 -25.38
C ARG A 128 13.05 2.25 -25.63
N ARG A 129 13.36 1.04 -25.16
CA ARG A 129 12.47 -0.12 -25.27
C ARG A 129 11.23 0.07 -24.39
N ALA A 130 11.41 0.55 -23.17
CA ALA A 130 10.31 0.80 -22.23
C ALA A 130 9.36 1.89 -22.72
N CYS A 131 9.88 2.96 -23.32
CA CYS A 131 9.10 4.10 -23.81
C CYS A 131 8.60 3.93 -25.25
N ALA A 132 8.85 2.79 -25.89
CA ALA A 132 8.42 2.56 -27.27
C ALA A 132 6.89 2.60 -27.37
N PRO A 133 6.32 3.18 -28.45
CA PRO A 133 4.87 3.16 -28.67
C PRO A 133 4.31 1.73 -28.61
N GLY A 134 3.32 1.51 -27.75
CA GLY A 134 2.70 0.20 -27.55
C GLY A 134 3.41 -0.75 -26.58
N ALA A 135 4.46 -0.29 -25.87
CA ALA A 135 5.08 -1.03 -24.77
C ALA A 135 4.23 -0.99 -23.49
N GLY A 136 3.48 0.09 -23.28
CA GLY A 136 2.42 0.21 -22.27
C GLY A 136 1.21 -0.63 -22.67
N GLY A 137 0.84 -1.59 -21.82
CA GLY A 137 -0.19 -2.58 -22.12
C GLY A 137 -1.52 -1.92 -22.52
N ARG A 138 -2.02 -2.27 -23.70
CA ARG A 138 -3.47 -2.23 -23.98
C ARG A 138 -4.16 -2.98 -22.83
N ARG A 139 -4.82 -2.25 -21.93
CA ARG A 139 -5.79 -2.84 -21.02
C ARG A 139 -6.90 -3.48 -21.87
N PRO A 140 -7.31 -4.73 -21.59
CA PRO A 140 -8.53 -5.29 -22.17
C PRO A 140 -9.77 -4.50 -21.74
#